data_AF-A0A843S0W8-F1
#
_entry.id   AF-A0A843S0W8-F1
#
_cell.length_a   1.000
_cell.length_b   1.000
_cell.length_c   1.000
_cell.angle_alpha   90.00
_cell.angle_beta   90.00
_cell.angle_gamma   90.00
#
_symmetry.space_group_name_H-M   'P 1'
#
loop_
_entity.id
_entity.type
_entity.pdbx_description
1 polymer ?
#
loop_
_entity_poly.entity_id
_entity_poly.type
_entity_poly.pdbx_seq_one_letter_code
_entity_poly.pdbx_strand_id
1 'polypeptide(L)'
;MESALIQAAQRWVVDKYPYNSHHLLKSLEWLDRIAPDTTEAVRLAALTHDMERAFPGPDQPIAGTLGDPSYDTAHSERSARIVGAWLREQGAAAALIDDVEALVRVHECGGWPEANMVQAADSLSFLETNIDLFLSFIQSGRYSTDEVSWKFDHTYERIQILHARELARPMFEHAKAQLAGMTTMRVALTVNGRECALDVRPHHTLLEVLRDQLGLTGTKECCAEGECGACTLLVNGHSVNSCLMLGVEAAGSDILTVEGLAAHDRLDKLQEAFLDKGAVQCGFCIPGMIMSAKYLLMTNAHPTVAEIKEGLAGNLCRCAGYSRIVEAVAAAAKAEDR
;
A
#
# COMPACT_ATOMS: atom_id res chain seq x y z
N MET A 1 -26.88 -28.73 21.92
CA MET A 1 -27.62 -27.49 22.24
C MET A 1 -26.59 -26.57 22.86
N GLU A 2 -26.38 -25.40 22.26
CA GLU A 2 -25.34 -24.46 22.71
C GLU A 2 -25.68 -23.94 24.12
N SER A 3 -24.66 -23.80 24.98
CA SER A 3 -24.84 -23.36 26.37
C SER A 3 -25.40 -21.94 26.43
N ALA A 4 -26.26 -21.69 27.43
CA ALA A 4 -26.79 -20.35 27.70
C ALA A 4 -25.67 -19.32 27.96
N LEU A 5 -24.55 -19.75 28.54
CA LEU A 5 -23.41 -18.88 28.83
C LEU A 5 -22.65 -18.48 27.55
N ILE A 6 -22.50 -19.40 26.59
CA ILE A 6 -21.92 -19.10 25.27
C ILE A 6 -22.79 -18.10 24.52
N GLN A 7 -24.10 -18.28 24.52
CA GLN A 7 -25.03 -17.33 23.89
C GLN A 7 -24.98 -15.95 24.57
N ALA A 8 -24.79 -15.90 25.88
CA ALA A 8 -24.59 -14.66 26.61
C ALA A 8 -23.28 -13.98 26.22
N ALA A 9 -22.19 -14.74 26.08
CA ALA A 9 -20.90 -14.23 25.63
C ALA A 9 -20.96 -13.68 24.21
N GLN A 10 -21.66 -14.35 23.28
CA GLN A 10 -21.82 -13.86 21.90
C GLN A 10 -22.50 -12.49 21.87
N ARG A 11 -23.58 -12.32 22.66
CA ARG A 11 -24.26 -11.02 22.79
C ARG A 11 -23.35 -9.97 23.43
N TRP A 12 -22.60 -10.34 24.46
CA TRP A 12 -21.70 -9.43 25.16
C TRP A 12 -20.57 -8.93 24.26
N VAL A 13 -19.96 -9.81 23.47
CA VAL A 13 -18.92 -9.48 22.48
C VAL A 13 -19.46 -8.47 21.44
N VAL A 14 -20.65 -8.72 20.90
CA VAL A 14 -21.28 -7.82 19.92
C VAL A 14 -21.63 -6.46 20.54
N ASP A 15 -22.15 -6.45 21.76
CA ASP A 15 -22.54 -5.21 22.46
C ASP A 15 -21.32 -4.35 22.83
N LYS A 16 -20.25 -4.96 23.32
CA LYS A 16 -19.08 -4.23 23.84
C LYS A 16 -17.99 -3.98 22.82
N TYR A 17 -17.83 -4.85 21.81
CA TYR A 17 -16.74 -4.74 20.85
C TYR A 17 -17.21 -4.61 19.39
N PRO A 18 -18.07 -3.64 19.04
CA PRO A 18 -18.74 -3.60 17.72
C PRO A 18 -17.78 -3.49 16.53
N TYR A 19 -16.56 -2.98 16.73
CA TYR A 19 -15.58 -2.78 15.67
C TYR A 19 -14.82 -4.05 15.28
N ASN A 20 -14.70 -5.04 16.18
CA ASN A 20 -13.98 -6.29 15.92
C ASN A 20 -14.67 -7.54 16.48
N SER A 21 -15.96 -7.44 16.85
CA SER A 21 -16.76 -8.59 17.30
C SER A 21 -16.84 -9.67 16.23
N HIS A 22 -16.72 -9.30 14.95
CA HIS A 22 -16.71 -10.25 13.85
C HIS A 22 -15.57 -11.26 13.97
N HIS A 23 -14.35 -10.81 14.30
CA HIS A 23 -13.20 -11.68 14.56
C HIS A 23 -13.50 -12.67 15.69
N LEU A 24 -13.93 -12.19 16.85
CA LEU A 24 -14.21 -13.06 18.00
C LEU A 24 -15.33 -14.08 17.75
N LEU A 25 -16.38 -13.70 17.01
CA LEU A 25 -17.43 -14.63 16.58
C LEU A 25 -16.88 -15.68 15.60
N LYS A 26 -16.04 -15.25 14.65
CA LYS A 26 -15.38 -16.13 13.69
C LYS A 26 -14.41 -17.10 14.36
N SER A 27 -13.73 -16.70 15.43
CA SER A 27 -12.91 -17.62 16.22
C SER A 27 -13.74 -18.80 16.75
N LEU A 28 -14.96 -18.55 17.23
CA LEU A 28 -15.85 -19.65 17.66
C LEU A 28 -16.29 -20.54 16.48
N GLU A 29 -16.63 -19.96 15.32
CA GLU A 29 -16.95 -20.73 14.11
C GLU A 29 -15.77 -21.61 13.64
N TRP A 30 -14.55 -21.09 13.70
CA TRP A 30 -13.35 -21.87 13.36
C TRP A 30 -13.09 -22.97 14.38
N LEU A 31 -13.30 -22.69 15.67
CA LEU A 31 -13.19 -23.70 16.72
C LEU A 31 -14.16 -24.86 16.45
N ASP A 32 -15.40 -24.59 16.07
CA ASP A 32 -16.39 -25.62 15.70
C ASP A 32 -15.91 -26.50 14.54
N ARG A 33 -15.11 -25.96 13.63
CA ARG A 33 -14.58 -26.70 12.47
C ARG A 33 -13.37 -27.54 12.82
N ILE A 34 -12.46 -27.03 13.65
CA ILE A 34 -11.17 -27.69 13.93
C ILE A 34 -11.22 -28.58 15.18
N ALA A 35 -12.14 -28.30 16.11
CA ALA A 35 -12.27 -28.98 17.38
C ALA A 35 -13.73 -28.90 17.92
N PRO A 36 -14.70 -29.58 17.27
CA PRO A 36 -16.12 -29.49 17.63
C PRO A 36 -16.43 -30.00 19.04
N ASP A 37 -15.71 -31.03 19.52
CA ASP A 37 -15.94 -31.69 20.81
C ASP A 37 -15.16 -31.02 21.96
N THR A 38 -15.13 -29.69 21.98
CA THR A 38 -14.39 -28.90 22.97
C THR A 38 -15.21 -28.59 24.21
N THR A 39 -14.51 -28.30 25.32
CA THR A 39 -15.14 -27.90 26.58
C THR A 39 -15.74 -26.49 26.46
N GLU A 40 -16.69 -26.18 27.34
CA GLU A 40 -17.27 -24.84 27.45
C GLU A 40 -16.20 -23.77 27.70
N ALA A 41 -15.14 -24.10 28.47
CA ALA A 41 -14.02 -23.21 28.73
C ALA A 41 -13.28 -22.80 27.45
N VAL A 42 -12.97 -23.77 26.57
CA VAL A 42 -12.29 -23.51 25.29
C VAL A 42 -13.13 -22.61 24.39
N ARG A 43 -14.44 -22.88 24.33
CA ARG A 43 -15.38 -22.09 23.52
C ARG A 43 -15.52 -20.66 24.03
N LEU A 44 -15.63 -20.47 25.36
CA LEU A 44 -15.66 -19.15 25.98
C LEU A 44 -14.36 -18.39 25.75
N ALA A 45 -13.21 -19.05 25.93
CA ALA A 45 -11.91 -18.44 25.69
C ALA A 45 -11.74 -18.01 24.22
N ALA A 46 -12.06 -18.87 23.25
CA ALA A 46 -12.01 -18.53 21.83
C ALA A 46 -12.88 -17.32 21.48
N LEU A 47 -14.06 -17.20 22.10
CA LEU A 47 -14.99 -16.11 21.87
C LEU A 47 -14.61 -14.80 22.57
N THR A 48 -13.75 -14.83 23.60
CA THR A 48 -13.52 -13.67 24.48
C THR A 48 -12.05 -13.29 24.70
N HIS A 49 -11.11 -13.99 24.06
CA HIS A 49 -9.67 -13.86 24.30
C HIS A 49 -9.12 -12.44 24.17
N ASP A 50 -9.73 -11.60 23.34
CA ASP A 50 -9.25 -10.24 23.03
C ASP A 50 -10.18 -9.11 23.52
N MET A 51 -11.04 -9.42 24.48
CA MET A 51 -12.07 -8.49 24.97
C MET A 51 -11.51 -7.25 25.65
N GLU A 52 -10.24 -7.23 26.07
CA GLU A 52 -9.62 -6.03 26.65
C GLU A 52 -9.75 -4.79 25.75
N ARG A 53 -9.67 -4.99 24.42
CA ARG A 53 -9.73 -3.94 23.41
C ARG A 53 -11.08 -3.20 23.40
N ALA A 54 -12.13 -3.81 23.95
CA ALA A 54 -13.46 -3.22 24.10
C ALA A 54 -13.59 -2.27 25.30
N PHE A 55 -12.63 -2.29 26.22
CA PHE A 55 -12.69 -1.55 27.48
C PHE A 55 -11.49 -0.62 27.62
N PRO A 56 -11.55 0.62 27.11
CA PRO A 56 -10.47 1.58 27.32
C PRO A 56 -10.31 1.91 28.80
N GLY A 57 -9.07 2.05 29.26
CA GLY A 57 -8.76 2.27 30.67
C GLY A 57 -7.31 2.68 30.91
N PRO A 58 -6.96 3.09 32.14
CA PRO A 58 -5.61 3.55 32.47
C PRO A 58 -4.56 2.45 32.41
N ASP A 59 -4.97 1.18 32.48
CA ASP A 59 -4.11 0.00 32.35
C ASP A 59 -4.11 -0.60 30.93
N GLN A 60 -4.63 0.13 29.93
CA GLN A 60 -4.67 -0.33 28.54
C GLN A 60 -3.24 -0.47 27.98
N PRO A 61 -2.85 -1.64 27.46
CA PRO A 61 -1.55 -1.83 26.83
C PRO A 61 -1.43 -1.02 25.54
N ILE A 62 -0.27 -0.40 25.31
CA ILE A 62 0.03 0.34 24.09
C ILE A 62 1.13 -0.40 23.35
N ALA A 63 0.82 -0.93 22.17
CA ALA A 63 1.82 -1.55 21.31
C ALA A 63 2.65 -0.49 20.59
N GLY A 64 3.97 -0.52 20.77
CA GLY A 64 4.91 0.31 20.00
C GLY A 64 5.22 -0.27 18.61
N THR A 65 5.38 -1.59 18.52
CA THR A 65 5.67 -2.35 17.29
C THR A 65 4.87 -3.65 17.29
N LEU A 66 4.65 -4.24 16.11
CA LEU A 66 4.06 -5.57 16.03
C LEU A 66 5.02 -6.61 16.62
N GLY A 67 4.51 -7.50 17.48
CA GLY A 67 5.28 -8.58 18.09
C GLY A 67 6.05 -8.21 19.36
N ASP A 68 5.67 -7.13 20.05
CA ASP A 68 6.22 -6.81 21.37
C ASP A 68 5.73 -7.82 22.42
N PRO A 69 6.61 -8.69 22.98
CA PRO A 69 6.19 -9.71 23.93
C PRO A 69 5.63 -9.12 25.24
N SER A 70 6.03 -7.89 25.57
CA SER A 70 5.52 -7.19 26.76
C SER A 70 4.07 -6.75 26.54
N TYR A 71 3.74 -6.35 25.31
CA TYR A 71 2.36 -6.08 24.91
C TYR A 71 1.52 -7.35 24.98
N ASP A 72 1.99 -8.44 24.34
CA ASP A 72 1.30 -9.74 24.27
C ASP A 72 0.89 -10.25 25.66
N THR A 73 1.82 -10.15 26.61
CA THR A 73 1.59 -10.51 28.01
C THR A 73 0.54 -9.59 28.65
N ALA A 74 0.71 -8.26 28.50
CA ALA A 74 -0.14 -7.28 29.15
C ALA A 74 -1.60 -7.33 28.66
N HIS A 75 -1.84 -7.47 27.35
CA HIS A 75 -3.22 -7.55 26.83
C HIS A 75 -3.88 -8.88 27.20
N SER A 76 -3.16 -10.00 27.11
CA SER A 76 -3.69 -11.32 27.48
C SER A 76 -4.06 -11.38 28.97
N GLU A 77 -3.22 -10.84 29.86
CA GLU A 77 -3.52 -10.74 31.30
C GLU A 77 -4.74 -9.86 31.57
N ARG A 78 -4.81 -8.70 30.89
CA ARG A 78 -5.92 -7.76 31.06
C ARG A 78 -7.23 -8.34 30.56
N SER A 79 -7.20 -9.01 29.41
CA SER A 79 -8.36 -9.68 28.82
C SER A 79 -8.89 -10.77 29.75
N ALA A 80 -7.99 -11.62 30.28
CA ALA A 80 -8.37 -12.63 31.26
C ALA A 80 -9.07 -12.05 32.50
N ARG A 81 -8.56 -10.93 33.05
CA ARG A 81 -9.23 -10.25 34.19
C ARG A 81 -10.64 -9.79 33.85
N ILE A 82 -10.82 -9.16 32.69
CA ILE A 82 -12.11 -8.62 32.23
C ILE A 82 -13.11 -9.76 31.98
N VAL A 83 -12.70 -10.78 31.25
CA VAL A 83 -13.52 -11.96 30.97
C VAL A 83 -13.89 -12.68 32.25
N GLY A 84 -12.93 -12.90 33.15
CA GLY A 84 -13.18 -13.52 34.44
C GLY A 84 -14.15 -12.73 35.30
N ALA A 85 -14.05 -11.40 35.34
CA ALA A 85 -15.00 -10.54 36.03
C ALA A 85 -16.42 -10.69 35.46
N TRP A 86 -16.55 -10.64 34.14
CA TRP A 86 -17.83 -10.83 33.47
C TRP A 86 -18.44 -12.22 33.75
N LEU A 87 -17.63 -13.29 33.72
CA LEU A 87 -18.10 -14.65 34.03
C LEU A 87 -18.61 -14.78 35.48
N ARG A 88 -17.96 -14.11 36.45
CA ARG A 88 -18.43 -14.04 37.84
C ARG A 88 -19.80 -13.37 37.93
N GLU A 89 -20.01 -12.28 37.17
CA GLU A 89 -21.31 -11.59 37.10
C GLU A 89 -22.40 -12.47 36.48
N GLN A 90 -22.05 -13.34 35.53
CA GLN A 90 -22.98 -14.33 34.96
C GLN A 90 -23.25 -15.53 35.90
N GLY A 91 -22.59 -15.59 37.07
CA GLY A 91 -22.75 -16.70 38.03
C GLY A 91 -22.08 -18.00 37.61
N ALA A 92 -21.03 -17.94 36.77
CA ALA A 92 -20.27 -19.11 36.37
C ALA A 92 -19.54 -19.77 37.55
N ALA A 93 -19.34 -21.09 37.48
CA ALA A 93 -18.60 -21.82 38.50
C ALA A 93 -17.12 -21.40 38.54
N ALA A 94 -16.53 -21.33 39.73
CA ALA A 94 -15.13 -20.89 39.90
C ALA A 94 -14.13 -21.67 39.04
N ALA A 95 -14.27 -23.01 38.96
CA ALA A 95 -13.41 -23.84 38.12
C ALA A 95 -13.47 -23.47 36.63
N LEU A 96 -14.68 -23.19 36.11
CA LEU A 96 -14.83 -22.74 34.71
C LEU A 96 -14.15 -21.40 34.48
N ILE A 97 -14.26 -20.48 35.44
CA ILE A 97 -13.62 -19.15 35.36
C ILE A 97 -12.10 -19.31 35.33
N ASP A 98 -11.54 -20.13 36.22
CA ASP A 98 -10.10 -20.38 36.27
C ASP A 98 -9.59 -20.99 34.95
N ASP A 99 -10.33 -21.95 34.38
CA ASP A 99 -9.99 -22.56 33.09
C ASP A 99 -10.03 -21.55 31.94
N VAL A 100 -11.07 -20.70 31.87
CA VAL A 100 -11.17 -19.65 30.84
C VAL A 100 -10.06 -18.62 30.99
N GLU A 101 -9.82 -18.12 32.21
CA GLU A 101 -8.74 -17.16 32.46
C GLU A 101 -7.37 -17.73 32.07
N ALA A 102 -7.11 -19.02 32.38
CA ALA A 102 -5.87 -19.69 32.01
C ALA A 102 -5.69 -19.78 30.48
N LEU A 103 -6.74 -20.14 29.75
CA LEU A 103 -6.73 -20.21 28.29
C LEU A 103 -6.56 -18.83 27.63
N VAL A 104 -7.26 -17.80 28.12
CA VAL A 104 -7.14 -16.44 27.61
C VAL A 104 -5.74 -15.88 27.84
N ARG A 105 -5.09 -16.15 28.97
CA ARG A 105 -3.72 -15.67 29.23
C ARG A 105 -2.67 -16.17 28.24
N VAL A 106 -2.93 -17.29 27.56
CA VAL A 106 -1.96 -17.92 26.67
C VAL A 106 -2.43 -17.99 25.22
N HIS A 107 -3.53 -17.32 24.85
CA HIS A 107 -4.11 -17.46 23.52
C HIS A 107 -3.14 -17.06 22.39
N GLU A 108 -2.19 -16.14 22.66
CA GLU A 108 -1.14 -15.75 21.71
C GLU A 108 -0.08 -16.85 21.48
N CYS A 109 0.17 -17.70 22.49
CA CYS A 109 1.28 -18.67 22.49
C CYS A 109 0.83 -20.13 22.35
N GLY A 110 -0.36 -20.49 22.86
CA GLY A 110 -0.75 -21.88 23.08
C GLY A 110 0.03 -22.53 24.22
N GLY A 111 0.33 -23.83 24.09
CA GLY A 111 1.26 -24.56 24.97
C GLY A 111 0.74 -25.89 25.50
N TRP A 112 -0.56 -26.13 25.42
CA TRP A 112 -1.20 -27.41 25.72
C TRP A 112 -2.41 -27.62 24.79
N PRO A 113 -3.01 -28.82 24.69
CA PRO A 113 -3.99 -29.14 23.66
C PRO A 113 -5.13 -28.13 23.54
N GLU A 114 -5.77 -27.77 24.65
CA GLU A 114 -6.88 -26.81 24.69
C GLU A 114 -6.44 -25.39 24.34
N ALA A 115 -5.29 -24.92 24.86
CA ALA A 115 -4.74 -23.61 24.50
C ALA A 115 -4.37 -23.53 23.02
N ASN A 116 -3.86 -24.63 22.45
CA ASN A 116 -3.54 -24.73 21.03
C ASN A 116 -4.80 -24.65 20.15
N MET A 117 -5.95 -25.10 20.64
CA MET A 117 -7.24 -24.95 19.94
C MET A 117 -7.69 -23.49 19.93
N VAL A 118 -7.61 -22.79 21.07
CA VAL A 118 -7.94 -21.36 21.18
C VAL A 118 -7.04 -20.53 20.26
N GLN A 119 -5.73 -20.77 20.33
CA GLN A 119 -4.75 -20.06 19.51
C GLN A 119 -4.94 -20.32 18.00
N ALA A 120 -5.22 -21.57 17.61
CA ALA A 120 -5.50 -21.90 16.22
C ALA A 120 -6.77 -21.22 15.71
N ALA A 121 -7.83 -21.16 16.53
CA ALA A 121 -9.09 -20.51 16.22
C ALA A 121 -8.95 -18.98 16.09
N ASP A 122 -8.18 -18.34 16.98
CA ASP A 122 -7.77 -16.94 16.86
C ASP A 122 -7.03 -16.70 15.54
N SER A 123 -5.93 -17.43 15.28
CA SER A 123 -5.15 -17.27 14.03
C SER A 123 -5.98 -17.44 12.76
N LEU A 124 -6.85 -18.45 12.71
CA LEU A 124 -7.72 -18.68 11.56
C LEU A 124 -8.69 -17.52 11.35
N SER A 125 -9.30 -17.04 12.43
CA SER A 125 -10.19 -15.88 12.34
C SER A 125 -9.43 -14.62 11.93
N PHE A 126 -8.24 -14.37 12.48
CA PHE A 126 -7.43 -13.22 12.10
C PHE A 126 -7.15 -13.22 10.59
N LEU A 127 -6.73 -14.36 10.04
CA LEU A 127 -6.44 -14.51 8.62
C LEU A 127 -7.71 -14.42 7.75
N GLU A 128 -8.91 -14.65 8.30
CA GLU A 128 -10.16 -14.43 7.57
C GLU A 128 -10.62 -12.97 7.62
N THR A 129 -10.49 -12.30 8.77
CA THR A 129 -11.20 -11.03 9.02
C THR A 129 -10.31 -9.79 9.03
N ASN A 130 -9.00 -9.93 9.29
CA ASN A 130 -8.14 -8.79 9.64
C ASN A 130 -7.06 -8.47 8.59
N ILE A 131 -6.95 -9.22 7.49
CA ILE A 131 -5.95 -8.96 6.44
C ILE A 131 -6.07 -7.51 5.93
N ASP A 132 -7.24 -7.11 5.45
CA ASP A 132 -7.46 -5.78 4.87
C ASP A 132 -7.21 -4.65 5.87
N LEU A 133 -7.57 -4.85 7.15
CA LEU A 133 -7.29 -3.91 8.21
C LEU A 133 -5.77 -3.68 8.36
N PHE A 134 -4.99 -4.75 8.37
CA PHE A 134 -3.53 -4.65 8.48
C PHE A 134 -2.88 -4.06 7.23
N LEU A 135 -3.39 -4.36 6.04
CA LEU A 135 -2.93 -3.70 4.81
C LEU A 135 -3.24 -2.20 4.81
N SER A 136 -4.38 -1.79 5.36
CA SER A 136 -4.72 -0.36 5.51
C SER A 136 -3.77 0.39 6.45
N PHE A 137 -3.19 -0.31 7.44
CA PHE A 137 -2.21 0.30 8.34
C PHE A 137 -0.93 0.71 7.63
N ILE A 138 -0.53 -0.01 6.57
CA ILE A 138 0.59 0.37 5.70
C ILE A 138 0.29 1.69 5.01
N GLN A 139 -0.93 1.83 4.46
CA GLN A 139 -1.36 3.04 3.76
C GLN A 139 -1.41 4.25 4.70
N SER A 140 -1.84 4.03 5.95
CA SER A 140 -1.86 5.09 6.98
C SER A 140 -0.48 5.44 7.55
N GLY A 141 0.57 4.67 7.22
CA GLY A 141 1.91 4.81 7.79
C GLY A 141 2.03 4.35 9.25
N ARG A 142 1.02 3.62 9.77
CA ARG A 142 1.05 3.09 11.15
C ARG A 142 2.05 1.95 11.31
N TYR A 143 2.19 1.10 10.29
CA TYR A 143 3.14 -0.01 10.25
C TYR A 143 3.81 -0.07 8.88
N SER A 144 5.04 -0.56 8.87
CA SER A 144 5.77 -0.90 7.64
C SER A 144 5.24 -2.19 6.99
N THR A 145 5.59 -2.40 5.71
CA THR A 145 5.34 -3.67 5.02
C THR A 145 5.99 -4.86 5.75
N ASP A 146 7.16 -4.65 6.33
CA ASP A 146 7.92 -5.70 7.03
C ASP A 146 7.24 -6.10 8.35
N GLU A 147 6.74 -5.13 9.11
CA GLU A 147 5.99 -5.40 10.34
C GLU A 147 4.68 -6.15 10.06
N VAL A 148 3.95 -5.75 9.01
CA VAL A 148 2.72 -6.44 8.61
C VAL A 148 3.03 -7.85 8.05
N SER A 149 4.11 -7.99 7.28
CA SER A 149 4.60 -9.31 6.83
C SER A 149 4.84 -10.22 8.01
N TRP A 150 5.60 -9.74 9.00
CA TRP A 150 5.91 -10.49 10.20
C TRP A 150 4.65 -10.92 10.94
N LYS A 151 3.64 -10.04 11.07
CA LYS A 151 2.38 -10.41 11.73
C LYS A 151 1.65 -11.53 11.00
N PHE A 152 1.60 -11.49 9.67
CA PHE A 152 1.00 -12.57 8.88
C PHE A 152 1.77 -13.89 9.04
N ASP A 153 3.10 -13.83 8.97
CA ASP A 153 3.98 -14.99 9.16
C ASP A 153 3.79 -15.59 10.57
N HIS A 154 3.88 -14.76 11.61
CA HIS A 154 3.69 -15.18 13.00
C HIS A 154 2.31 -15.80 13.24
N THR A 155 1.24 -15.19 12.72
CA THR A 155 -0.13 -15.69 12.90
C THR A 155 -0.33 -17.06 12.26
N TYR A 156 0.30 -17.32 11.12
CA TYR A 156 0.25 -18.62 10.45
C TYR A 156 1.17 -19.66 11.11
N GLU A 157 2.42 -19.28 11.41
CA GLU A 157 3.45 -20.18 11.93
C GLU A 157 3.19 -20.63 13.37
N ARG A 158 2.41 -19.87 14.14
CA ARG A 158 2.07 -20.27 15.51
C ARG A 158 1.05 -21.42 15.59
N ILE A 159 0.25 -21.66 14.54
CA ILE A 159 -0.82 -22.68 14.54
C ILE A 159 -0.25 -24.09 14.71
N GLN A 160 -0.35 -24.69 15.90
CA GLN A 160 0.26 -26.01 16.14
C GLN A 160 -0.58 -27.19 15.62
N ILE A 161 -1.89 -26.99 15.43
CA ILE A 161 -2.79 -28.02 14.92
C ILE A 161 -2.63 -28.12 13.41
N LEU A 162 -2.10 -29.25 12.92
CA LEU A 162 -1.76 -29.44 11.49
C LEU A 162 -2.93 -29.17 10.55
N HIS A 163 -4.10 -29.75 10.83
CA HIS A 163 -5.29 -29.55 9.98
C HIS A 163 -5.76 -28.08 10.00
N ALA A 164 -5.70 -27.40 11.14
CA ALA A 164 -6.00 -25.97 11.22
C ALA A 164 -5.02 -25.13 10.38
N ARG A 165 -3.73 -25.49 10.40
CA ARG A 165 -2.71 -24.83 9.58
C ARG A 165 -2.95 -25.04 8.09
N GLU A 166 -3.42 -26.22 7.67
CA GLU A 166 -3.83 -26.47 6.28
C GLU A 166 -5.00 -25.58 5.84
N LEU A 167 -6.00 -25.39 6.72
CA LEU A 167 -7.13 -24.49 6.47
C LEU A 167 -6.71 -23.02 6.40
N ALA A 168 -5.70 -22.61 7.19
CA ALA A 168 -5.19 -21.25 7.21
C ALA A 168 -4.36 -20.89 5.96
N ARG A 169 -3.70 -21.89 5.35
CA ARG A 169 -2.78 -21.70 4.22
C ARG A 169 -3.32 -20.83 3.09
N PRO A 170 -4.50 -21.07 2.48
CA PRO A 170 -4.99 -20.24 1.39
C PRO A 170 -5.17 -18.76 1.78
N MET A 171 -5.59 -18.48 3.02
CA MET A 171 -5.75 -17.10 3.52
C MET A 171 -4.40 -16.44 3.77
N PHE A 172 -3.44 -17.19 4.32
CA PHE A 172 -2.06 -16.73 4.48
C PHE A 172 -1.41 -16.40 3.13
N GLU A 173 -1.48 -17.28 2.14
CA GLU A 173 -0.93 -17.03 0.80
C GLU A 173 -1.59 -15.82 0.13
N HIS A 174 -2.91 -15.63 0.32
CA HIS A 174 -3.62 -14.45 -0.14
C HIS A 174 -3.07 -13.17 0.50
N ALA A 175 -2.89 -13.16 1.83
CA ALA A 175 -2.33 -12.03 2.57
C ALA A 175 -0.92 -11.67 2.06
N LYS A 176 -0.06 -12.67 1.84
CA LYS A 176 1.30 -12.49 1.33
C LYS A 176 1.32 -11.96 -0.11
N ALA A 177 0.41 -12.44 -0.96
CA ALA A 177 0.29 -11.96 -2.33
C ALA A 177 -0.16 -10.48 -2.40
N GLN A 178 -1.11 -10.07 -1.56
CA GLN A 178 -1.52 -8.66 -1.47
C GLN A 178 -0.38 -7.78 -0.97
N LEU A 179 0.33 -8.23 0.07
CA LEU A 179 1.47 -7.50 0.62
C LEU A 179 2.62 -7.33 -0.39
N ALA A 180 2.91 -8.37 -1.18
CA ALA A 180 3.91 -8.30 -2.25
C ALA A 180 3.57 -7.23 -3.31
N GLY A 181 2.27 -6.99 -3.57
CA GLY A 181 1.81 -5.90 -4.43
C GLY A 181 1.99 -4.49 -3.83
N MET A 182 2.25 -4.41 -2.53
CA MET A 182 2.41 -3.17 -1.77
C MET A 182 3.87 -2.86 -1.41
N THR A 183 4.81 -3.76 -1.72
CA THR A 183 6.23 -3.51 -1.50
C THR A 183 6.70 -2.29 -2.30
N THR A 184 7.38 -1.39 -1.62
CA THR A 184 8.00 -0.21 -2.23
C THR A 184 9.52 -0.27 -2.12
N MET A 185 10.20 0.34 -3.07
CA MET A 185 11.64 0.51 -3.06
C MET A 185 11.96 1.99 -2.87
N ARG A 186 12.91 2.29 -1.97
CA ARG A 186 13.39 3.66 -1.79
C ARG A 186 14.21 4.07 -3.01
N VAL A 187 13.75 5.09 -3.73
CA VAL A 187 14.39 5.64 -4.92
C VAL A 187 14.78 7.08 -4.62
N ALA A 188 16.04 7.44 -4.92
CA ALA A 188 16.52 8.81 -4.92
C ALA A 188 16.80 9.25 -6.36
N LEU A 189 16.36 10.43 -6.75
CA LEU A 189 16.51 10.99 -8.10
C LEU A 189 16.44 12.53 -8.04
N THR A 190 16.87 13.20 -9.10
CA THR A 190 16.76 14.66 -9.23
C THR A 190 15.69 14.97 -10.28
N VAL A 191 14.67 15.77 -9.93
CA VAL A 191 13.67 16.22 -10.90
C VAL A 191 13.68 17.73 -11.00
N ASN A 192 13.88 18.25 -12.21
CA ASN A 192 13.96 19.68 -12.51
C ASN A 192 14.96 20.41 -11.58
N GLY A 193 16.11 19.77 -11.31
CA GLY A 193 17.15 20.29 -10.41
C GLY A 193 16.88 20.14 -8.91
N ARG A 194 15.77 19.51 -8.51
CA ARG A 194 15.44 19.24 -7.09
C ARG A 194 15.65 17.77 -6.74
N GLU A 195 16.49 17.50 -5.75
CA GLU A 195 16.63 16.16 -5.18
C GLU A 195 15.31 15.68 -4.54
N CYS A 196 14.93 14.45 -4.85
CA CYS A 196 13.72 13.79 -4.36
C CYS A 196 14.08 12.37 -3.91
N ALA A 197 13.55 11.96 -2.75
CA ALA A 197 13.67 10.60 -2.26
C ALA A 197 12.28 10.10 -1.82
N LEU A 198 11.84 8.99 -2.41
CA LEU A 198 10.47 8.50 -2.31
C LEU A 198 10.42 6.97 -2.38
N ASP A 199 9.33 6.41 -1.86
CA ASP A 199 9.08 4.98 -1.88
C ASP A 199 8.21 4.63 -3.10
N VAL A 200 8.80 3.93 -4.05
CA VAL A 200 8.22 3.64 -5.37
C VAL A 200 7.83 2.17 -5.45
N ARG A 201 6.59 1.90 -5.88
CA ARG A 201 6.16 0.53 -6.19
C ARG A 201 6.94 0.02 -7.42
N PRO A 202 7.52 -1.19 -7.41
CA PRO A 202 8.36 -1.68 -8.52
C PRO A 202 7.68 -1.70 -9.89
N HIS A 203 6.35 -1.86 -9.92
CA HIS A 203 5.57 -1.89 -11.17
C HIS A 203 5.11 -0.51 -11.66
N HIS A 204 5.34 0.55 -10.89
CA HIS A 204 5.03 1.90 -11.33
C HIS A 204 6.03 2.35 -12.39
N THR A 205 5.51 2.92 -13.47
CA THR A 205 6.27 3.64 -14.48
C THR A 205 6.79 4.96 -13.91
N LEU A 206 7.83 5.51 -14.54
CA LEU A 206 8.34 6.84 -14.22
C LEU A 206 7.26 7.91 -14.44
N LEU A 207 6.37 7.70 -15.42
CA LEU A 207 5.23 8.56 -15.68
C LEU A 207 4.29 8.66 -14.47
N GLU A 208 3.87 7.53 -13.89
CA GLU A 208 3.01 7.48 -12.71
C GLU A 208 3.71 8.10 -11.50
N VAL A 209 5.01 7.84 -11.32
CA VAL A 209 5.78 8.45 -10.22
C VAL A 209 5.77 9.98 -10.32
N LEU A 210 6.09 10.53 -11.50
CA LEU A 210 6.12 11.98 -11.69
C LEU A 210 4.74 12.62 -11.53
N ARG A 211 3.71 12.03 -12.11
CA ARG A 211 2.35 12.60 -12.12
C ARG A 211 1.63 12.43 -10.79
N ASP A 212 1.60 11.21 -10.27
CA ASP A 212 0.69 10.84 -9.19
C ASP A 212 1.35 10.96 -7.82
N GLN A 213 2.67 10.76 -7.72
CA GLN A 213 3.39 10.93 -6.45
C GLN A 213 4.00 12.33 -6.33
N LEU A 214 4.63 12.85 -7.38
CA LEU A 214 5.27 14.17 -7.34
C LEU A 214 4.39 15.32 -7.81
N GLY A 215 3.20 15.04 -8.36
CA GLY A 215 2.25 16.07 -8.80
C GLY A 215 2.67 16.83 -10.07
N LEU A 216 3.70 16.37 -10.79
CA LEU A 216 4.20 16.96 -12.03
C LEU A 216 3.38 16.46 -13.21
N THR A 217 2.22 17.07 -13.38
CA THR A 217 1.18 16.62 -14.33
C THR A 217 1.37 17.12 -15.76
N GLY A 218 2.44 17.87 -16.05
CA GLY A 218 2.80 18.36 -17.37
C GLY A 218 3.07 17.22 -18.35
N THR A 219 3.85 16.23 -17.93
CA THR A 219 4.01 14.96 -18.66
C THR A 219 2.67 14.22 -18.75
N LYS A 220 2.28 13.75 -19.94
CA LYS A 220 0.95 13.19 -20.18
C LYS A 220 0.95 11.69 -20.38
N GLU A 221 -0.06 11.05 -19.80
CA GLU A 221 -0.45 9.69 -20.12
C GLU A 221 -1.50 9.71 -21.23
N CYS A 222 -1.31 8.90 -22.28
CA CYS A 222 -2.22 8.85 -23.42
C CYS A 222 -2.41 7.43 -23.94
N CYS A 223 -1.33 6.79 -24.40
CA CYS A 223 -1.36 5.43 -24.94
C CYS A 223 -0.81 4.38 -23.96
N ALA A 224 0.09 4.77 -23.04
CA ALA A 224 0.81 3.88 -22.12
C ALA A 224 1.60 2.72 -22.78
N GLU A 225 1.87 2.81 -24.08
CA GLU A 225 2.55 1.76 -24.86
C GLU A 225 3.70 2.30 -25.75
N GLY A 226 4.09 3.57 -25.57
CA GLY A 226 5.25 4.17 -26.25
C GLY A 226 5.00 4.79 -27.63
N GLU A 227 3.79 4.73 -28.17
CA GLU A 227 3.50 5.15 -29.54
C GLU A 227 3.31 6.67 -29.72
N CYS A 228 2.72 7.35 -28.74
CA CYS A 228 2.22 8.72 -28.94
C CYS A 228 3.23 9.86 -28.65
N GLY A 229 4.30 9.61 -27.89
CA GLY A 229 5.26 10.63 -27.43
C GLY A 229 4.74 11.64 -26.38
N ALA A 230 3.47 11.61 -25.99
CA ALA A 230 2.92 12.60 -25.04
C ALA A 230 3.57 12.55 -23.63
N CYS A 231 4.21 11.43 -23.30
CA CYS A 231 4.94 11.19 -22.07
C CYS A 231 6.44 11.49 -22.16
N THR A 232 6.92 12.09 -23.26
CA THR A 232 8.34 12.34 -23.46
C THR A 232 8.89 13.35 -22.47
N LEU A 233 10.04 13.02 -21.89
CA LEU A 233 10.85 13.84 -20.99
C LEU A 233 12.34 13.51 -21.21
N LEU A 234 13.25 14.20 -20.50
CA LEU A 234 14.67 13.85 -20.53
C LEU A 234 15.09 13.11 -19.27
N VAL A 235 15.85 12.03 -19.45
CA VAL A 235 16.55 11.32 -18.37
C VAL A 235 18.04 11.35 -18.70
N ASN A 236 18.84 11.94 -17.82
CA ASN A 236 20.28 12.13 -18.01
C ASN A 236 20.60 12.78 -19.38
N GLY A 237 19.79 13.75 -19.80
CA GLY A 237 19.92 14.44 -21.09
C GLY A 237 19.39 13.69 -22.32
N HIS A 238 18.88 12.47 -22.17
CA HIS A 238 18.32 11.68 -23.27
C HIS A 238 16.79 11.67 -23.27
N SER A 239 16.18 11.79 -24.46
CA SER A 239 14.73 11.69 -24.63
C SER A 239 14.23 10.26 -24.35
N VAL A 240 13.24 10.12 -23.46
CA VAL A 240 12.65 8.83 -23.07
C VAL A 240 11.12 8.92 -23.02
N ASN A 241 10.45 7.85 -23.42
CA ASN A 241 9.02 7.66 -23.15
C ASN A 241 8.84 7.15 -21.73
N SER A 242 8.47 8.04 -20.80
CA SER A 242 8.39 7.71 -19.37
C SER A 242 7.36 6.64 -18.99
N CYS A 243 6.40 6.34 -19.88
CA CYS A 243 5.49 5.20 -19.69
C CYS A 243 6.14 3.82 -19.90
N LEU A 244 7.32 3.76 -20.53
CA LEU A 244 8.05 2.51 -20.79
C LEU A 244 9.30 2.34 -19.92
N MET A 245 9.48 3.20 -18.92
CA MET A 245 10.57 3.13 -17.95
C MET A 245 9.96 2.98 -16.57
N LEU A 246 10.47 2.08 -15.73
CA LEU A 246 9.99 1.93 -14.36
C LEU A 246 10.54 3.07 -13.48
N GLY A 247 9.76 3.52 -12.51
CA GLY A 247 10.19 4.54 -11.56
C GLY A 247 11.41 4.10 -10.74
N VAL A 248 11.52 2.80 -10.45
CA VAL A 248 12.69 2.23 -9.76
C VAL A 248 13.97 2.23 -10.62
N GLU A 249 13.85 2.17 -11.95
CA GLU A 249 14.99 2.26 -12.87
C GLU A 249 15.56 3.69 -12.93
N ALA A 250 14.77 4.70 -12.52
CA ALA A 250 15.20 6.09 -12.52
C ALA A 250 16.08 6.47 -11.31
N ALA A 251 16.42 5.51 -10.45
CA ALA A 251 17.30 5.73 -9.32
C ALA A 251 18.64 6.37 -9.76
N GLY A 252 19.02 7.44 -9.08
CA GLY A 252 20.23 8.22 -9.33
C GLY A 252 20.20 9.09 -10.59
N SER A 253 19.09 9.12 -11.33
CA SER A 253 19.00 9.88 -12.57
C SER A 253 18.62 11.34 -12.37
N ASP A 254 19.06 12.20 -13.28
CA ASP A 254 18.58 13.57 -13.45
C ASP A 254 17.45 13.60 -14.49
N ILE A 255 16.29 14.09 -14.09
CA ILE A 255 15.06 14.12 -14.89
C ILE A 255 14.67 15.57 -15.15
N LEU A 256 14.46 15.90 -16.43
CA LEU A 256 13.89 17.18 -16.85
C LEU A 256 12.52 16.95 -17.48
N THR A 257 11.50 17.55 -16.89
CA THR A 257 10.12 17.60 -17.39
C THR A 257 9.81 18.96 -18.01
N VAL A 258 8.65 19.12 -18.64
CA VAL A 258 8.24 20.39 -19.25
C VAL A 258 8.15 21.53 -18.22
N GLU A 259 7.78 21.20 -16.97
CA GLU A 259 7.72 22.14 -15.85
C GLU A 259 9.10 22.72 -15.50
N GLY A 260 10.18 21.97 -15.75
CA GLY A 260 11.55 22.40 -15.47
C GLY A 260 12.16 23.31 -16.53
N LEU A 261 11.48 23.56 -17.65
CA LEU A 261 12.01 24.40 -18.72
C LEU A 261 11.93 25.89 -18.41
N ALA A 262 10.87 26.33 -17.73
CA ALA A 262 10.72 27.73 -17.36
C ALA A 262 11.59 28.05 -16.14
N ALA A 263 12.29 29.18 -16.17
CA ALA A 263 13.14 29.64 -15.07
C ALA A 263 12.86 31.11 -14.77
N HIS A 264 12.71 31.45 -13.48
CA HIS A 264 12.50 32.83 -13.00
C HIS A 264 11.36 33.57 -13.74
N ASP A 265 10.20 32.91 -13.88
CA ASP A 265 9.01 33.42 -14.59
C ASP A 265 9.23 33.73 -16.08
N ARG A 266 10.32 33.21 -16.67
CA ARG A 266 10.58 33.29 -18.11
C ARG A 266 10.40 31.93 -18.76
N LEU A 267 9.73 31.95 -19.89
CA LEU A 267 9.53 30.77 -20.73
C LEU A 267 10.85 30.39 -21.41
N ASP A 268 11.05 29.10 -21.64
CA ASP A 268 12.10 28.62 -22.54
C ASP A 268 11.81 29.06 -23.98
N LYS A 269 12.86 29.29 -24.79
CA LYS A 269 12.72 29.72 -26.19
C LYS A 269 11.81 28.83 -27.04
N LEU A 270 11.72 27.53 -26.73
CA LEU A 270 10.77 26.62 -27.39
C LEU A 270 9.33 26.92 -26.96
N GLN A 271 9.09 27.16 -25.67
CA GLN A 271 7.76 27.51 -25.16
C GLN A 271 7.27 28.82 -25.79
N GLU A 272 8.13 29.86 -25.86
CA GLU A 272 7.82 31.13 -26.53
C GLU A 272 7.50 30.92 -28.02
N ALA A 273 8.36 30.20 -28.74
CA ALA A 273 8.16 29.96 -30.16
C ALA A 273 6.87 29.18 -30.46
N PHE A 274 6.49 28.23 -29.62
CA PHE A 274 5.23 27.48 -29.76
C PHE A 274 4.00 28.39 -29.60
N LEU A 275 4.06 29.36 -28.68
CA LEU A 275 3.01 30.36 -28.52
C LEU A 275 2.95 31.30 -29.73
N ASP A 276 4.08 31.87 -30.13
CA ASP A 276 4.17 32.85 -31.22
C ASP A 276 3.73 32.29 -32.57
N LYS A 277 4.02 31.01 -32.83
CA LYS A 277 3.60 30.33 -34.07
C LYS A 277 2.20 29.74 -34.01
N GLY A 278 1.49 29.86 -32.88
CA GLY A 278 0.18 29.25 -32.70
C GLY A 278 0.23 27.72 -32.85
N ALA A 279 1.29 27.09 -32.33
CA ALA A 279 1.49 25.64 -32.40
C ALA A 279 0.61 24.86 -31.40
N VAL A 280 -0.08 25.56 -30.50
CA VAL A 280 -0.90 24.99 -29.43
C VAL A 280 -2.39 25.08 -29.78
N GLN A 281 -3.08 23.94 -29.78
CA GLN A 281 -4.55 23.86 -29.85
C GLN A 281 -5.12 23.28 -28.54
N CYS A 282 -5.40 21.97 -28.47
CA CYS A 282 -5.83 21.33 -27.23
C CYS A 282 -4.73 21.28 -26.16
N GLY A 283 -3.46 21.43 -26.56
CA GLY A 283 -2.31 21.45 -25.67
C GLY A 283 -1.81 20.08 -25.19
N PHE A 284 -2.54 18.99 -25.42
CA PHE A 284 -2.24 17.70 -24.78
C PHE A 284 -0.89 17.10 -25.19
N CYS A 285 -0.53 17.11 -26.48
CA CYS A 285 0.76 16.59 -26.94
C CYS A 285 1.93 17.58 -26.81
N ILE A 286 1.65 18.84 -26.45
CA ILE A 286 2.64 19.92 -26.51
C ILE A 286 3.80 19.72 -25.52
N PRO A 287 3.60 19.24 -24.28
CA PRO A 287 4.70 18.86 -23.40
C PRO A 287 5.71 17.91 -24.07
N GLY A 288 5.25 16.78 -24.61
CA GLY A 288 6.11 15.81 -25.29
C GLY A 288 6.81 16.41 -26.51
N MET A 289 6.07 17.19 -27.34
CA MET A 289 6.63 17.88 -28.50
C MET A 289 7.76 18.84 -28.12
N ILE A 290 7.59 19.63 -27.06
CA ILE A 290 8.61 20.56 -26.59
C ILE A 290 9.82 19.79 -26.06
N MET A 291 9.62 18.72 -25.28
CA MET A 291 10.73 17.93 -24.75
C MET A 291 11.53 17.21 -25.85
N SER A 292 10.87 16.67 -26.87
CA SER A 292 11.55 16.09 -28.04
C SER A 292 12.27 17.16 -28.88
N ALA A 293 11.67 18.35 -29.05
CA ALA A 293 12.34 19.46 -29.72
C ALA A 293 13.57 19.94 -28.93
N LYS A 294 13.51 19.98 -27.59
CA LYS A 294 14.64 20.32 -26.73
C LYS A 294 15.79 19.34 -26.94
N TYR A 295 15.50 18.03 -26.94
CA TYR A 295 16.50 16.99 -27.22
C TYR A 295 17.13 17.14 -28.60
N LEU A 296 16.31 17.39 -29.64
CA LEU A 296 16.81 17.65 -31.00
C LEU A 296 17.77 18.85 -31.01
N LEU A 297 17.39 19.98 -30.41
CA LEU A 297 18.22 21.19 -30.42
C LEU A 297 19.49 21.08 -29.56
N MET A 298 19.48 20.25 -28.52
CA MET A 298 20.68 19.92 -27.76
C MET A 298 21.70 19.10 -28.57
N THR A 299 21.23 18.29 -29.51
CA THR A 299 22.07 17.38 -30.31
C THR A 299 22.40 17.93 -31.70
N ASN A 300 21.56 18.82 -32.22
CA ASN A 300 21.74 19.55 -33.47
C ASN A 300 21.14 20.96 -33.32
N ALA A 301 22.01 21.96 -33.12
CA ALA A 301 21.59 23.35 -32.89
C ALA A 301 20.96 24.03 -34.12
N HIS A 302 21.21 23.52 -35.32
CA HIS A 302 20.75 24.11 -36.58
C HIS A 302 20.11 23.06 -37.50
N PRO A 303 19.03 22.39 -37.06
CA PRO A 303 18.42 21.33 -37.84
C PRO A 303 17.69 21.91 -39.05
N THR A 304 17.79 21.20 -40.17
CA THR A 304 16.95 21.42 -41.33
C THR A 304 15.49 21.06 -41.02
N VAL A 305 14.56 21.54 -41.85
CA VAL A 305 13.13 21.20 -41.72
C VAL A 305 12.89 19.68 -41.78
N ALA A 306 13.68 18.95 -42.57
CA ALA A 306 13.58 17.49 -42.65
C ALA A 306 14.02 16.83 -41.34
N GLU A 307 15.11 17.28 -40.74
CA GLU A 307 15.60 16.78 -39.44
C GLU A 307 14.65 17.14 -38.30
N ILE A 308 13.99 18.31 -38.34
CA ILE A 308 12.94 18.64 -37.37
C ILE A 308 11.77 17.66 -37.45
N LYS A 309 11.30 17.36 -38.67
CA LYS A 309 10.20 16.39 -38.85
C LYS A 309 10.58 15.01 -38.36
N GLU A 310 11.79 14.56 -38.66
CA GLU A 310 12.30 13.27 -38.20
C GLU A 310 12.45 13.22 -36.68
N GLY A 311 13.07 14.24 -36.08
CA GLY A 311 13.26 14.33 -34.63
C GLY A 311 11.97 14.42 -33.82
N LEU A 312 10.84 14.78 -34.47
CA LEU A 312 9.51 14.83 -33.85
C LEU A 312 8.60 13.67 -34.30
N ALA A 313 9.06 12.75 -35.14
CA ALA A 313 8.22 11.70 -35.71
C ALA A 313 7.59 10.78 -34.66
N GLY A 314 8.22 10.64 -33.49
CA GLY A 314 7.69 9.89 -32.35
C GLY A 314 6.60 10.62 -31.52
N ASN A 315 6.19 11.83 -31.90
CA ASN A 315 5.15 12.58 -31.21
C ASN A 315 3.91 12.77 -32.09
N LEU A 316 2.78 12.24 -31.64
CA LEU A 316 1.52 12.29 -32.38
C LEU A 316 0.66 13.49 -31.96
N CYS A 317 0.16 14.23 -32.94
CA CYS A 317 -0.75 15.36 -32.76
C CYS A 317 -2.04 15.15 -33.58
N ARG A 318 -3.15 14.89 -32.88
CA ARG A 318 -4.45 14.64 -33.54
C ARG A 318 -5.16 15.92 -33.99
N CYS A 319 -4.83 17.06 -33.40
CA CYS A 319 -5.28 18.38 -33.84
C CYS A 319 -4.66 18.83 -35.18
N ALA A 320 -3.76 18.03 -35.76
CA ALA A 320 -3.07 18.26 -37.03
C ALA A 320 -2.26 19.57 -37.07
N GLY A 321 -1.62 19.95 -35.93
CA GLY A 321 -0.84 21.18 -35.80
C GLY A 321 0.61 21.13 -36.32
N TYR A 322 1.03 20.06 -36.99
CA TYR A 322 2.46 19.77 -37.27
C TYR A 322 3.20 20.89 -37.99
N SER A 323 2.60 21.55 -39.00
CA SER A 323 3.29 22.63 -39.72
C SER A 323 3.67 23.79 -38.78
N ARG A 324 2.78 24.17 -37.86
CA ARG A 324 3.06 25.22 -36.86
C ARG A 324 4.08 24.78 -35.82
N ILE A 325 4.05 23.52 -35.41
CA ILE A 325 5.05 22.93 -34.51
C ILE A 325 6.44 22.98 -35.16
N VAL A 326 6.57 22.56 -36.41
CA VAL A 326 7.84 22.59 -37.15
C VAL A 326 8.33 24.04 -37.34
N GLU A 327 7.44 24.98 -37.65
CA GLU A 327 7.76 26.41 -37.72
C GLU A 327 8.25 26.96 -36.37
N ALA A 328 7.67 26.51 -35.25
CA ALA A 328 8.06 26.92 -33.91
C ALA A 328 9.46 26.41 -33.56
N VAL A 329 9.76 25.13 -33.80
CA VAL A 329 11.09 24.57 -33.55
C VAL A 329 12.15 25.25 -34.43
N ALA A 330 11.85 25.49 -35.71
CA ALA A 330 12.76 26.20 -36.61
C ALA A 330 13.00 27.66 -36.19
N ALA A 331 12.01 28.31 -35.58
CA ALA A 331 12.18 29.65 -35.00
C ALA A 331 13.05 29.62 -33.74
N ALA A 332 12.79 28.67 -32.83
CA ALA A 332 13.58 28.49 -31.61
C ALA A 332 15.06 28.15 -31.89
N ALA A 333 15.35 27.41 -32.97
CA ALA A 333 16.71 27.09 -33.40
C ALA A 333 17.53 28.31 -33.87
N LYS A 334 16.85 29.39 -34.28
CA LYS A 334 17.49 30.65 -34.71
C LYS A 334 17.58 31.68 -33.61
N ALA A 335 16.88 31.47 -32.49
CA ALA A 335 16.95 32.34 -31.33
C ALA A 335 18.25 32.06 -30.56
N GLU A 336 18.99 33.12 -30.22
CA GLU A 336 20.13 33.04 -29.31
C GLU A 336 19.66 32.57 -27.93
N ASP A 337 20.49 31.78 -27.25
CA ASP A 337 20.26 31.45 -25.84
C ASP A 337 20.35 32.75 -25.03
N ARG A 338 19.25 33.14 -24.39
CA ARG A 338 19.13 34.34 -23.55
C ARG A 338 19.26 34.00 -22.07
#